data_AF-B6BBC6-F1
#
_entry.id   AF-B6BBC6-F1
#
_cell.length_a   1.000
_cell.length_b   1.000
_cell.length_c   1.000
_cell.angle_alpha   90.00
_cell.angle_beta   90.00
_cell.angle_gamma   90.00
#
_symmetry.space_group_name_H-M   'P 1'
#
loop_
_entity.id
_entity.type
_entity.pdbx_description
1 polymer ?
#
loop_
_entity_poly.entity_id
_entity_poly.type
_entity_poly.pdbx_seq_one_letter_code
_entity_poly.pdbx_strand_id
1 'polypeptide(L)'
;MDEPRRELHLFFAAENSSAVVLYRARNSLYRLISWDTNGDKFVLGQWVKTRVFETACALSPDGKYFIYSAMQRGAPDVFTALSIVPFFTALEFRTGLLALEAGGYFLDRETLTFHHTMSDAGVFDLNCGLKQDTRRQYWFHSMNRKYSGISYEAQTALRDEVEQKRGRIPSLLDCYACDGAKLYRKTTEGLTLLLDCSSMQFEAIKAPYVGCSTMPSEQ
;
A
#
# COMPACT_ATOMS: atom_id res chain seq x y z
N MET A 1 -7.87 14.03 -26.70
CA MET A 1 -7.63 14.29 -25.26
C MET A 1 -7.91 12.95 -24.60
N ASP A 2 -6.89 12.21 -24.19
CA ASP A 2 -7.10 10.87 -23.61
C ASP A 2 -7.94 10.99 -22.33
N GLU A 3 -8.94 10.11 -22.22
CA GLU A 3 -9.76 10.01 -21.03
C GLU A 3 -8.87 9.76 -19.80
N PRO A 4 -9.12 10.41 -18.65
CA PRO A 4 -8.28 10.22 -17.48
C PRO A 4 -8.23 8.74 -17.11
N ARG A 5 -7.00 8.19 -17.04
CA ARG A 5 -6.73 6.82 -16.63
C ARG A 5 -7.31 6.56 -15.24
N ARG A 6 -8.38 5.77 -15.20
CA ARG A 6 -9.08 5.32 -13.99
C ARG A 6 -8.72 3.89 -13.72
N GLU A 7 -8.26 3.59 -12.50
CA GLU A 7 -7.78 2.25 -12.16
C GLU A 7 -8.07 1.91 -10.71
N LEU A 8 -8.30 0.63 -10.45
CA LEU A 8 -8.43 0.07 -9.11
C LEU A 8 -7.22 -0.84 -8.84
N HIS A 9 -6.59 -0.66 -7.68
CA HIS A 9 -5.57 -1.55 -7.18
C HIS A 9 -6.05 -2.20 -5.90
N LEU A 10 -6.09 -3.53 -5.88
CA LEU A 10 -6.60 -4.32 -4.77
C LEU A 10 -5.46 -4.81 -3.86
N PHE A 11 -5.70 -4.73 -2.55
CA PHE A 11 -4.84 -5.30 -1.51
C PHE A 11 -5.72 -6.07 -0.53
N PHE A 12 -5.34 -7.29 -0.18
CA PHE A 12 -6.10 -8.15 0.72
C PHE A 12 -5.32 -8.37 2.02
N ALA A 13 -6.02 -8.30 3.15
CA ALA A 13 -5.48 -8.70 4.44
C ALA A 13 -5.31 -10.22 4.44
N ALA A 14 -4.20 -10.71 4.99
CA ALA A 14 -3.89 -12.15 5.00
C ALA A 14 -4.62 -12.91 6.10
N GLU A 15 -5.07 -12.24 7.17
CA GLU A 15 -5.59 -12.87 8.38
C GLU A 15 -7.11 -12.72 8.55
N ASN A 16 -7.80 -11.96 7.68
CA ASN A 16 -9.24 -11.75 7.76
C ASN A 16 -9.86 -11.33 6.42
N SER A 17 -11.16 -11.02 6.41
CA SER A 17 -11.91 -10.64 5.20
C SER A 17 -11.70 -9.20 4.75
N SER A 18 -10.81 -8.43 5.39
CA SER A 18 -10.56 -7.04 5.03
C SER A 18 -9.74 -6.93 3.75
N ALA A 19 -10.06 -5.93 2.95
CA ALA A 19 -9.33 -5.56 1.76
C ALA A 19 -9.37 -4.04 1.60
N VAL A 20 -8.48 -3.54 0.76
CA VAL A 20 -8.39 -2.13 0.40
C VAL A 20 -8.41 -2.00 -1.12
N VAL A 21 -9.25 -1.07 -1.59
CA VAL A 21 -9.24 -0.60 -2.97
C VAL A 21 -8.58 0.77 -3.00
N LEU A 22 -7.42 0.85 -3.65
CA LEU A 22 -6.79 2.10 -4.00
C LEU A 22 -7.32 2.52 -5.38
N TYR A 23 -8.23 3.49 -5.39
CA TYR A 23 -8.83 4.01 -6.61
C TYR A 23 -8.04 5.21 -7.14
N ARG A 24 -7.50 5.10 -8.35
CA ARG A 24 -6.94 6.22 -9.11
C ARG A 24 -8.05 6.86 -9.95
N ALA A 25 -8.47 8.08 -9.60
CA ALA A 25 -9.47 8.83 -10.39
C ALA A 25 -8.85 9.61 -11.57
N ARG A 26 -7.60 10.03 -11.41
CA ARG A 26 -6.74 10.67 -12.43
C ARG A 26 -5.28 10.62 -11.94
N ASN A 27 -4.32 11.05 -12.76
CA ASN A 27 -2.87 10.88 -12.53
C ASN A 27 -2.32 11.20 -11.13
N SER A 28 -2.93 12.13 -10.40
CA SER A 28 -2.49 12.51 -9.04
C SER A 28 -3.68 12.72 -8.10
N LEU A 29 -4.71 11.90 -8.23
CA LEU A 29 -5.87 11.91 -7.34
C LEU A 29 -6.29 10.48 -7.05
N TYR A 30 -6.10 10.06 -5.81
CA TYR A 30 -6.37 8.70 -5.35
C TYR A 30 -7.34 8.71 -4.17
N ARG A 31 -8.17 7.68 -4.05
CA ARG A 31 -9.02 7.41 -2.89
C ARG A 31 -8.64 6.07 -2.28
N LEU A 32 -8.60 6.01 -0.96
CA LEU A 32 -8.48 4.76 -0.21
C LEU A 32 -9.88 4.31 0.20
N ILE A 33 -10.24 3.08 -0.10
CA ILE A 33 -11.57 2.52 0.20
C ILE A 33 -11.36 1.21 0.95
N SER A 34 -11.97 1.09 2.13
CA SER A 34 -12.00 -0.19 2.87
C SER A 34 -13.07 -1.07 2.28
N TRP A 35 -12.83 -2.38 2.27
CA TRP A 35 -13.76 -3.39 1.77
C TRP A 35 -13.76 -4.61 2.69
N ASP A 36 -14.93 -5.00 3.17
CA ASP A 36 -15.15 -6.32 3.79
C ASP A 36 -15.64 -7.30 2.71
N THR A 37 -14.78 -8.26 2.36
CA THR A 37 -15.00 -9.23 1.29
C THR A 37 -16.04 -10.30 1.62
N ASN A 38 -16.37 -10.51 2.90
CA ASN A 38 -17.37 -11.52 3.31
C ASN A 38 -18.82 -11.04 3.07
N GLY A 39 -19.04 -9.72 3.07
CA GLY A 39 -20.37 -9.12 2.87
C GLY A 39 -20.42 -8.00 1.82
N ASP A 40 -19.33 -7.80 1.09
CA ASP A 40 -19.17 -6.75 0.06
C ASP A 40 -19.53 -5.34 0.56
N LYS A 41 -19.09 -5.03 1.78
CA LYS A 41 -19.33 -3.71 2.38
C LYS A 41 -18.14 -2.81 2.10
N PHE A 42 -18.39 -1.66 1.49
CA PHE A 42 -17.39 -0.67 1.18
C PHE A 42 -17.53 0.56 2.08
N VAL A 43 -16.41 1.00 2.69
CA VAL A 43 -16.33 2.27 3.41
C VAL A 43 -15.42 3.20 2.63
N LEU A 44 -16.03 4.27 2.10
CA LEU A 44 -15.35 5.25 1.29
C LEU A 44 -14.47 6.15 2.17
N GLY A 45 -13.15 6.04 1.99
CA GLY A 45 -12.18 6.78 2.78
C GLY A 45 -11.63 8.02 2.10
N GLN A 46 -10.46 8.44 2.59
CA GLN A 46 -9.86 9.73 2.27
C GLN A 46 -9.34 9.79 0.83
N TRP A 47 -9.43 10.99 0.27
CA TRP A 47 -8.77 11.35 -0.99
C TRP A 47 -7.40 11.97 -0.73
N VAL A 48 -6.44 11.69 -1.62
CA VAL A 48 -5.13 12.35 -1.63
C VAL A 48 -4.79 12.89 -3.02
N LYS A 49 -4.29 14.13 -3.08
CA LYS A 49 -3.89 14.83 -4.32
C LYS A 49 -2.39 14.69 -4.58
N THR A 50 -1.92 13.45 -4.74
CA THR A 50 -0.52 13.12 -5.00
C THR A 50 -0.42 11.96 -5.98
N ARG A 51 0.72 11.76 -6.65
CA ARG A 51 0.93 10.53 -7.42
C ARG A 51 1.32 9.42 -6.43
N VAL A 52 0.48 8.40 -6.29
CA VAL A 52 0.79 7.21 -5.49
C VAL A 52 1.53 6.19 -6.38
N PHE A 53 2.53 5.50 -5.83
CA PHE A 53 3.24 4.40 -6.47
C PHE A 53 2.65 3.07 -5.96
N GLU A 54 1.80 2.47 -6.77
CA GLU A 54 0.89 1.39 -6.38
C GLU A 54 1.60 0.05 -6.14
N THR A 55 2.82 -0.11 -6.67
CA THR A 55 3.73 -1.23 -6.41
C THR A 55 4.57 -1.05 -5.13
N ALA A 56 4.56 0.15 -4.54
CA ALA A 56 5.26 0.48 -3.30
C ALA A 56 4.28 0.73 -2.14
N CYS A 57 3.11 0.08 -2.21
CA CYS A 57 2.08 0.09 -1.18
C CYS A 57 1.95 -1.30 -0.55
N ALA A 58 1.49 -1.35 0.70
CA ALA A 58 1.25 -2.59 1.43
C ALA A 58 0.08 -2.44 2.42
N LEU A 59 -0.73 -3.48 2.54
CA LEU A 59 -1.76 -3.61 3.58
C LEU A 59 -1.26 -4.53 4.70
N SER A 60 -1.54 -4.17 5.96
CA SER A 60 -1.20 -5.04 7.09
C SER A 60 -1.98 -6.36 7.05
N PRO A 61 -1.45 -7.46 7.63
CA PRO A 61 -2.11 -8.76 7.62
C PRO A 61 -3.51 -8.74 8.25
N ASP A 62 -3.76 -7.83 9.19
CA ASP A 62 -5.04 -7.60 9.85
C ASP A 62 -5.93 -6.54 9.17
N GLY A 63 -5.47 -5.92 8.09
CA GLY A 63 -6.20 -4.93 7.30
C GLY A 63 -6.30 -3.53 7.90
N LYS A 64 -5.67 -3.28 9.06
CA LYS A 64 -5.80 -2.01 9.80
C LYS A 64 -4.93 -0.89 9.26
N TYR A 65 -3.72 -1.20 8.81
CA TYR A 65 -2.71 -0.22 8.42
C TYR A 65 -2.35 -0.31 6.94
N PHE A 66 -2.05 0.83 6.34
CA PHE A 66 -1.67 0.94 4.94
C PHE A 66 -0.40 1.75 4.80
N ILE A 67 0.62 1.11 4.22
CA ILE A 67 1.85 1.78 3.76
C ILE A 67 1.59 2.23 2.33
N TYR A 68 1.94 3.48 2.03
CA TYR A 68 1.92 3.99 0.66
C TYR A 68 3.13 4.89 0.41
N SER A 69 3.60 4.85 -0.83
CA SER A 69 4.62 5.78 -1.30
C SER A 69 4.05 6.68 -2.36
N ALA A 70 4.45 7.94 -2.35
CA ALA A 70 3.89 8.93 -3.25
C ALA A 70 4.84 10.09 -3.51
N MET A 71 4.53 10.86 -4.55
CA MET A 71 5.28 12.04 -4.96
C MET A 71 4.32 13.16 -5.31
N GLN A 72 4.48 14.29 -4.62
CA GLN A 72 3.72 15.48 -4.92
C GLN A 72 4.17 16.06 -6.27
N ARG A 73 3.22 16.56 -7.06
CA ARG A 73 3.54 17.18 -8.35
C ARG A 73 4.49 18.37 -8.15
N GLY A 74 5.65 18.33 -8.80
CA GLY A 74 6.67 19.39 -8.71
C GLY A 74 7.59 19.28 -7.49
N ALA A 75 7.39 18.30 -6.60
CA ALA A 75 8.38 17.99 -5.57
C ALA A 75 9.57 17.23 -6.20
N PRO A 76 10.80 17.39 -5.68
CA PRO A 76 11.95 16.64 -6.17
C PRO A 76 11.93 15.17 -5.72
N ASP A 77 11.36 14.90 -4.54
CA ASP A 77 11.56 13.63 -3.85
C ASP A 77 10.26 12.83 -3.67
N VAL A 78 10.43 11.52 -3.48
CA VAL A 78 9.38 10.60 -3.06
C VAL A 78 9.25 10.64 -1.53
N PHE A 79 8.07 10.34 -1.04
CA PHE A 79 7.84 10.06 0.38
C PHE A 79 7.19 8.70 0.58
N THR A 80 7.40 8.12 1.76
CA THR A 80 6.70 6.93 2.25
C THR A 80 5.96 7.30 3.52
N ALA A 81 4.73 6.80 3.65
CA ALA A 81 3.88 7.04 4.79
C ALA A 81 3.16 5.77 5.23
N LEU A 82 2.92 5.67 6.53
CA LEU A 82 2.05 4.67 7.17
C LEU A 82 0.77 5.36 7.60
N SER A 83 -0.38 4.74 7.42
CA SER A 83 -1.69 5.29 7.77
C SER A 83 -2.63 4.20 8.31
N ILE A 84 -3.72 4.60 8.95
CA ILE A 84 -4.84 3.71 9.29
C ILE A 84 -5.84 3.70 8.15
N VAL A 85 -6.25 2.52 7.70
CA VAL A 85 -7.30 2.34 6.67
C VAL A 85 -8.64 2.89 7.18
N PRO A 86 -9.44 3.60 6.35
CA PRO A 86 -9.22 3.95 4.94
C PRO A 86 -8.75 5.41 4.77
N PHE A 87 -7.79 5.87 5.56
CA PHE A 87 -7.27 7.25 5.51
C PHE A 87 -5.85 7.30 4.95
N PHE A 88 -5.46 8.46 4.43
CA PHE A 88 -4.09 8.81 4.04
C PHE A 88 -3.41 9.73 5.07
N THR A 89 -4.07 10.05 6.18
CA THR A 89 -3.44 10.81 7.26
C THR A 89 -2.30 9.97 7.86
N ALA A 90 -1.07 10.45 7.72
CA ALA A 90 0.11 9.68 8.08
C ALA A 90 0.29 9.57 9.61
N LEU A 91 0.54 8.35 10.10
CA LEU A 91 1.04 8.06 11.45
C LEU A 91 2.58 8.13 11.50
N GLU A 92 3.22 7.65 10.43
CA GLU A 92 4.67 7.78 10.19
C GLU A 92 4.86 8.34 8.79
N PHE A 93 5.86 9.21 8.61
CA PHE A 93 6.10 9.91 7.36
C PHE A 93 7.59 10.17 7.15
N ARG A 94 8.12 9.77 5.99
CA ARG A 94 9.49 10.08 5.57
C ARG A 94 9.49 10.67 4.16
N THR A 95 10.08 11.85 4.02
CA THR A 95 10.34 12.52 2.73
C THR A 95 11.83 12.45 2.37
N GLY A 96 12.22 13.07 1.25
CA GLY A 96 13.61 13.09 0.79
C GLY A 96 14.10 11.75 0.25
N LEU A 97 13.18 10.88 -0.19
CA LEU A 97 13.52 9.54 -0.66
C LEU A 97 13.72 9.51 -2.17
N LEU A 98 14.71 8.74 -2.61
CA LEU A 98 14.76 8.25 -3.99
C LEU A 98 13.64 7.23 -4.24
N ALA A 99 13.23 7.08 -5.50
CA ALA A 99 12.19 6.11 -5.87
C ALA A 99 12.54 4.67 -5.46
N LEU A 100 13.82 4.33 -5.44
CA LEU A 100 14.28 3.02 -4.99
C LEU A 100 14.20 2.85 -3.49
N GLU A 101 14.26 3.92 -2.68
CA GLU A 101 14.24 3.88 -1.20
C GLU A 101 12.83 3.96 -0.62
N ALA A 102 11.84 4.19 -1.49
CA ALA A 102 10.45 4.28 -1.10
C ALA A 102 9.81 2.90 -0.91
N GLY A 103 8.86 2.85 0.02
CA GLY A 103 8.02 1.70 0.28
C GLY A 103 8.37 0.96 1.55
N GLY A 104 7.66 -0.14 1.75
CA GLY A 104 7.70 -0.97 2.93
C GLY A 104 6.68 -2.10 2.80
N TYR A 105 6.71 -3.02 3.75
CA TYR A 105 5.68 -4.04 3.89
C TYR A 105 5.67 -4.55 5.34
N PHE A 106 4.61 -5.27 5.68
CA PHE A 106 4.42 -5.82 7.01
C PHE A 106 5.06 -7.20 7.09
N LEU A 107 5.86 -7.43 8.12
CA LEU A 107 6.42 -8.74 8.43
C LEU A 107 5.37 -9.62 9.11
N ASP A 108 4.56 -8.99 9.96
CA ASP A 108 3.41 -9.53 10.67
C ASP A 108 2.46 -8.38 11.06
N ARG A 109 1.45 -8.65 11.88
CA ARG A 109 0.45 -7.66 12.29
C ARG A 109 1.00 -6.49 13.14
N GLU A 110 2.13 -6.67 13.81
CA GLU A 110 2.74 -5.69 14.71
C GLU A 110 4.04 -5.11 14.16
N THR A 111 4.71 -5.80 13.23
CA THR A 111 6.04 -5.46 12.75
C THR A 111 6.04 -5.17 11.26
N LEU A 112 6.67 -4.08 10.86
CA LEU A 112 6.88 -3.68 9.46
C LEU A 112 8.35 -3.43 9.17
N THR A 113 8.67 -3.27 7.89
CA THR A 113 9.97 -2.78 7.45
C THR A 113 9.79 -1.70 6.39
N PHE A 114 10.61 -0.65 6.44
CA PHE A 114 10.71 0.37 5.40
C PHE A 114 12.05 0.30 4.70
N HIS A 115 12.06 0.53 3.39
CA HIS A 115 13.28 0.41 2.61
C HIS A 115 14.32 1.48 3.00
N HIS A 116 13.87 2.71 3.23
CA HIS A 116 14.72 3.83 3.66
C HIS A 116 15.35 3.70 5.06
N THR A 117 14.99 2.67 5.83
CA THR A 117 15.51 2.46 7.20
C THR A 117 16.49 1.29 7.30
N MET A 118 16.73 0.61 6.18
CA MET A 118 17.55 -0.58 6.10
C MET A 118 18.99 -0.32 6.59
N SER A 119 19.37 -0.96 7.70
CA SER A 119 20.65 -0.67 8.38
C SER A 119 21.20 -1.82 9.25
N ASP A 120 20.48 -2.94 9.39
CA ASP A 120 20.80 -4.02 10.36
C ASP A 120 20.86 -3.57 11.83
N ALA A 121 20.32 -2.39 12.15
CA ALA A 121 20.33 -1.81 13.49
C ALA A 121 19.37 -2.51 14.48
N GLY A 122 18.42 -3.32 14.00
CA GLY A 122 17.54 -4.15 14.82
C GLY A 122 16.06 -3.76 14.71
N VAL A 123 15.33 -3.90 15.82
CA VAL A 123 13.89 -3.65 15.92
C VAL A 123 13.64 -2.44 16.81
N PHE A 124 12.79 -1.51 16.38
CA PHE A 124 12.47 -0.26 17.07
C PHE A 124 10.96 -0.08 17.18
N ASP A 125 10.49 0.48 18.29
CA ASP A 125 9.09 0.87 18.44
C ASP A 125 8.80 2.18 17.68
N LEU A 126 7.68 2.22 16.97
CA LEU A 126 7.13 3.39 16.29
C LEU A 126 6.12 4.10 17.21
N ASN A 127 5.89 5.39 16.98
CA ASN A 127 4.97 6.19 17.81
C ASN A 127 3.52 5.69 17.73
N CYS A 128 3.18 5.00 16.64
CA CYS A 128 1.88 4.37 16.44
C CYS A 128 1.69 3.02 17.16
N GLY A 129 2.70 2.54 17.91
CA GLY A 129 2.66 1.28 18.65
C GLY A 129 2.99 0.04 17.81
N LEU A 130 3.35 0.22 16.53
CA LEU A 130 3.95 -0.84 15.70
C LEU A 130 5.46 -0.91 15.93
N LYS A 131 6.08 -1.98 15.46
CA LYS A 131 7.54 -2.17 15.45
C LYS A 131 8.07 -2.04 14.02
N GLN A 132 9.25 -1.49 13.88
CA GLN A 132 10.01 -1.44 12.64
C GLN A 132 11.24 -2.31 12.76
N ASP A 133 11.42 -3.24 11.83
CA ASP A 133 12.63 -4.03 11.69
C ASP A 133 13.47 -3.56 10.51
N THR A 134 14.73 -3.22 10.79
CA THR A 134 15.66 -2.61 9.82
C THR A 134 16.65 -3.60 9.20
N ARG A 135 16.51 -4.89 9.49
CA ARG A 135 17.41 -5.92 8.94
C ARG A 135 17.32 -5.97 7.42
N ARG A 136 18.49 -5.90 6.77
CA ARG A 136 18.60 -5.84 5.31
C ARG A 136 18.10 -7.09 4.59
N GLN A 137 18.02 -8.22 5.29
CA GLN A 137 17.51 -9.48 4.74
C GLN A 137 16.10 -9.33 4.16
N TYR A 138 15.27 -8.45 4.73
CA TYR A 138 13.92 -8.17 4.24
C TYR A 138 13.89 -7.50 2.86
N TRP A 139 15.02 -6.97 2.41
CA TRP A 139 15.18 -6.29 1.14
C TRP A 139 15.99 -7.10 0.12
N PHE A 140 16.40 -8.34 0.45
CA PHE A 140 17.13 -9.21 -0.49
C PHE A 140 16.34 -9.52 -1.77
N HIS A 141 15.01 -9.44 -1.74
CA HIS A 141 14.13 -9.58 -2.90
C HIS A 141 14.35 -8.49 -3.97
N SER A 142 14.75 -7.28 -3.58
CA SER A 142 14.95 -6.12 -4.46
C SER A 142 16.44 -5.80 -4.72
N MET A 143 17.35 -6.34 -3.92
CA MET A 143 18.79 -6.12 -4.06
C MET A 143 19.42 -6.81 -5.27
N ASN A 144 20.59 -6.33 -5.69
CA ASN A 144 21.44 -7.10 -6.60
C ASN A 144 21.98 -8.35 -5.87
N ARG A 145 21.80 -9.53 -6.49
CA ARG A 145 22.16 -10.84 -5.93
C ARG A 145 23.62 -10.95 -5.46
N LYS A 146 24.54 -10.21 -6.08
CA LYS A 146 25.95 -10.16 -5.65
C LYS A 146 26.10 -9.60 -4.24
N TYR A 147 25.21 -8.70 -3.80
CA TYR A 147 25.24 -8.10 -2.47
C TYR A 147 24.45 -8.91 -1.43
N SER A 148 23.35 -9.54 -1.84
CA SER A 148 22.52 -10.35 -0.93
C SER A 148 23.04 -11.78 -0.73
N GLY A 149 23.88 -12.29 -1.62
CA GLY A 149 24.48 -13.62 -1.49
C GLY A 149 23.50 -14.78 -1.69
N ILE A 150 22.33 -14.53 -2.27
CA ILE A 150 21.28 -15.54 -2.52
C ILE A 150 21.18 -15.92 -4.00
N SER A 151 20.65 -17.12 -4.27
CA SER A 151 20.43 -17.59 -5.64
C SER A 151 19.32 -16.80 -6.35
N TYR A 152 19.18 -17.01 -7.67
CA TYR A 152 18.08 -16.40 -8.43
C TYR A 152 16.71 -16.91 -7.95
N GLU A 153 16.64 -18.20 -7.71
CA GLU A 153 15.44 -18.92 -7.30
C GLU A 153 15.01 -18.45 -5.91
N ALA A 154 15.95 -18.35 -4.97
CA ALA A 154 15.70 -17.80 -3.65
C ALA A 154 15.22 -16.35 -3.72
N GLN A 155 15.84 -15.52 -4.56
CA GLN A 155 15.41 -14.13 -4.73
C GLN A 155 14.00 -14.03 -5.33
N THR A 156 13.66 -14.90 -6.29
CA THR A 156 12.33 -14.96 -6.90
C THR A 156 11.28 -15.37 -5.87
N ALA A 157 11.55 -16.43 -5.09
CA ALA A 157 10.66 -16.86 -4.01
C ALA A 157 10.43 -15.74 -2.97
N LEU A 158 11.47 -14.98 -2.61
CA LEU A 158 11.32 -13.83 -1.72
C LEU A 158 10.47 -12.71 -2.34
N ARG A 159 10.53 -12.47 -3.66
CA ARG A 159 9.64 -11.49 -4.31
C ARG A 159 8.19 -11.93 -4.21
N ASP A 160 7.90 -13.19 -4.48
CA ASP A 160 6.54 -13.74 -4.40
C ASP A 160 6.01 -13.68 -2.96
N GLU A 161 6.85 -14.00 -1.97
CA GLU A 161 6.51 -13.87 -0.55
C GLU A 161 6.22 -12.40 -0.17
N VAL A 162 7.07 -11.46 -0.61
CA VAL A 162 6.90 -10.04 -0.30
C VAL A 162 5.65 -9.47 -0.96
N GLU A 163 5.32 -9.86 -2.19
CA GLU A 163 4.07 -9.43 -2.83
C GLU A 163 2.84 -9.94 -2.06
N GLN A 164 2.86 -11.18 -1.57
CA GLN A 164 1.80 -11.68 -0.69
C GLN A 164 1.72 -10.89 0.62
N LYS A 165 2.86 -10.58 1.26
CA LYS A 165 2.93 -9.73 2.46
C LYS A 165 2.51 -8.28 2.22
N ARG A 166 2.58 -7.78 0.98
CA ARG A 166 2.01 -6.48 0.58
C ARG A 166 0.49 -6.53 0.45
N GLY A 167 -0.12 -7.70 0.50
CA GLY A 167 -1.54 -7.92 0.26
C GLY A 167 -1.88 -8.20 -1.21
N ARG A 168 -0.89 -8.48 -2.07
CA ARG A 168 -1.09 -8.94 -3.46
C ARG A 168 -1.20 -10.47 -3.50
N ILE A 169 -2.21 -11.00 -2.82
CA ILE A 169 -2.40 -12.45 -2.65
C ILE A 169 -2.99 -13.04 -3.95
N PRO A 170 -2.27 -13.88 -4.72
CA PRO A 170 -2.72 -14.31 -6.05
C PRO A 170 -4.08 -15.01 -6.04
N SER A 171 -4.28 -15.95 -5.11
CA SER A 171 -5.54 -16.70 -5.00
C SER A 171 -6.75 -15.81 -4.74
N LEU A 172 -6.59 -14.68 -4.06
CA LEU A 172 -7.66 -13.70 -3.85
C LEU A 172 -7.81 -12.76 -5.04
N LEU A 173 -6.71 -12.27 -5.61
CA LEU A 173 -6.73 -11.42 -6.81
C LEU A 173 -7.41 -12.12 -7.99
N ASP A 174 -7.18 -13.41 -8.16
CA ASP A 174 -7.76 -14.20 -9.24
C ASP A 174 -9.29 -14.29 -9.16
N CYS A 175 -9.89 -14.10 -7.98
CA CYS A 175 -11.34 -14.05 -7.80
C CYS A 175 -11.99 -12.76 -8.32
N TYR A 176 -11.21 -11.75 -8.70
CA TYR A 176 -11.73 -10.44 -9.07
C TYR A 176 -11.23 -9.96 -10.43
N ALA A 177 -11.97 -9.04 -11.04
CA ALA A 177 -11.59 -8.32 -12.25
C ALA A 177 -11.83 -6.83 -12.04
N CYS A 178 -10.96 -6.01 -12.61
CA CYS A 178 -11.11 -4.56 -12.63
C CYS A 178 -11.22 -4.08 -14.08
N ASP A 179 -12.21 -3.24 -14.36
CA ASP A 179 -12.35 -2.55 -15.63
C ASP A 179 -12.47 -1.04 -15.36
N GLY A 180 -11.37 -0.33 -15.58
CA GLY A 180 -11.24 1.08 -15.23
C GLY A 180 -11.54 1.36 -13.75
N ALA A 181 -12.68 2.00 -13.49
CA ALA A 181 -13.15 2.37 -12.14
C ALA A 181 -14.11 1.34 -11.51
N LYS A 182 -14.31 0.17 -12.14
CA LYS A 182 -15.27 -0.85 -11.72
C LYS A 182 -14.58 -2.11 -11.22
N LEU A 183 -15.06 -2.64 -10.10
CA LEU A 183 -14.63 -3.89 -9.49
C LEU A 183 -15.71 -4.96 -9.66
N TYR A 184 -15.31 -6.14 -10.11
CA TYR A 184 -16.18 -7.28 -10.31
C TYR A 184 -15.66 -8.51 -9.56
N ARG A 185 -16.57 -9.31 -9.00
CA ARG A 185 -16.31 -10.69 -8.58
C ARG A 185 -16.51 -11.63 -9.76
N LYS A 186 -15.57 -12.55 -9.97
CA LYS A 186 -15.73 -13.67 -10.90
C LYS A 186 -16.57 -14.76 -10.23
N THR A 187 -17.62 -15.18 -10.91
CA THR A 187 -18.53 -16.25 -10.49
C THR A 187 -18.65 -17.27 -11.62
N THR A 188 -19.29 -18.40 -11.35
CA THR A 188 -19.63 -19.38 -12.39
C THR A 188 -20.57 -18.82 -13.46
N GLU A 189 -21.36 -17.82 -13.11
CA GLU A 189 -22.32 -17.14 -14.00
C GLU A 189 -21.71 -15.94 -14.74
N GLY A 190 -20.44 -15.63 -14.51
CA GLY A 190 -19.73 -14.50 -15.08
C GLY A 190 -19.33 -13.44 -14.05
N LEU A 191 -19.29 -12.18 -14.47
CA LEU A 191 -18.84 -11.06 -13.65
C LEU A 191 -20.00 -10.41 -12.89
N THR A 192 -19.92 -10.38 -11.56
CA THR A 192 -20.84 -9.62 -10.71
C THR A 192 -20.20 -8.29 -10.30
N LEU A 193 -20.84 -7.17 -10.63
CA LEU A 193 -20.35 -5.84 -10.24
C LEU A 193 -20.46 -5.66 -8.72
N LEU A 194 -19.35 -5.29 -8.07
CA LEU A 194 -19.30 -5.01 -6.63
C LEU A 194 -19.22 -3.52 -6.31
N LEU A 195 -18.42 -2.77 -7.07
CA LEU A 195 -18.17 -1.36 -6.84
C LEU A 195 -17.97 -0.63 -8.17
N ASP A 196 -18.63 0.51 -8.35
CA ASP A 196 -18.41 1.43 -9.48
C ASP A 196 -18.00 2.81 -8.96
N CYS A 197 -16.74 3.18 -9.20
CA CYS A 197 -16.20 4.48 -8.80
C CYS A 197 -16.33 5.56 -9.88
N SER A 198 -16.95 5.27 -11.03
CA SER A 198 -16.91 6.12 -12.23
C SER A 198 -17.51 7.52 -12.04
N SER A 199 -18.46 7.66 -11.12
CA SER A 199 -19.12 8.93 -10.80
C SER A 199 -18.51 9.63 -9.58
N MET A 200 -17.61 8.98 -8.85
CA MET A 200 -17.05 9.52 -7.61
C MET A 200 -16.31 10.83 -7.87
N GLN A 201 -16.63 11.83 -7.07
CA GLN A 201 -15.95 13.11 -7.06
C GLN A 201 -15.07 13.25 -5.81
N PHE A 202 -14.10 14.16 -5.90
CA PHE A 202 -13.29 14.51 -4.74
C PHE A 202 -14.18 15.02 -3.59
N GLU A 203 -13.91 14.50 -2.40
CA GLU A 203 -14.55 14.90 -1.16
C GLU A 203 -13.48 15.09 -0.08
N ALA A 204 -13.57 16.17 0.68
CA ALA A 204 -12.65 16.41 1.79
C ALA A 204 -13.10 15.56 3.00
N ILE A 205 -12.36 14.50 3.30
CA ILE A 205 -12.58 13.63 4.47
C ILE A 205 -11.41 13.81 5.43
N LYS A 206 -11.72 14.10 6.69
CA LYS A 206 -10.73 14.21 7.78
C LYS A 206 -10.63 12.88 8.50
N ALA A 207 -9.40 12.42 8.77
CA ALA A 207 -9.19 11.26 9.63
C ALA A 207 -9.65 11.54 11.07
N PRO A 208 -10.18 10.54 11.78
CA PRO A 208 -10.60 10.67 13.18
C PRO A 208 -9.41 10.62 14.17
N TYR A 209 -8.18 10.61 13.67
CA TYR A 209 -6.95 10.62 14.45
C TYR A 209 -6.02 11.75 14.00
N VAL A 210 -5.10 12.11 14.89
CA VAL A 210 -4.07 13.12 14.61
C VAL A 210 -2.92 12.43 13.89
N GLY A 211 -2.56 12.94 12.72
CA GLY A 211 -1.37 12.47 12.00
C GLY A 211 -0.08 13.04 12.58
N CYS A 212 1.07 12.50 12.17
CA CYS A 212 2.36 13.02 12.56
C CYS A 212 2.52 14.49 12.12
N SER A 213 2.93 15.34 13.06
CA SER A 213 3.13 16.78 12.86
C SER A 213 4.54 17.15 12.40
N THR A 214 5.44 16.17 12.28
CA THR A 214 6.87 16.38 11.99
C THR A 214 7.28 15.68 10.71
N MET A 215 7.87 16.42 9.76
CA MET A 215 8.83 15.80 8.84
C MET A 215 10.06 15.46 9.70
N PRO A 216 10.50 14.19 9.80
CA PRO A 216 11.68 13.87 10.58
C PRO A 216 12.86 14.59 9.92
N SER A 217 13.45 15.54 10.65
CA SER A 217 14.74 16.14 10.33
C SER A 217 15.77 15.02 10.12
N GLU A 218 16.65 15.21 9.14
CA GLU A 218 17.81 14.34 8.89
C GLU A 218 18.52 14.04 10.21
N GLN A 219 18.57 12.75 10.58
CA GLN A 219 19.56 12.19 11.49
C GLN A 219 20.51 11.36 10.64
#